data_AF-A0A2D4J809-F1
#
_entry.id   AF-A0A2D4J809-F1
#
_cell.length_a   1.000
_cell.length_b   1.000
_cell.length_c   1.000
_cell.angle_alpha   90.00
_cell.angle_beta   90.00
_cell.angle_gamma   90.00
#
_symmetry.space_group_name_H-M   'P 1'
#
loop_
_entity.id
_entity.type
_entity.pdbx_description
1 polymer ?
#
loop_
_entity_poly.entity_id
_entity_poly.type
_entity_poly.pdbx_seq_one_letter_code
_entity_poly.pdbx_strand_id
1 'polypeptide(L)'
;MKDNKHAKYVENHISANDMKAFVFEMKEDMELFLKEMRDNCKLRVNAVCAPSESFAEKRPPKPIEELYRYGFCSYLRELFDAPLPVMNYLCYQYHIYEVPVGTEKTRNMIERVRYIPEHLYCQLRDKNNSELW
;
A
#
# COMPACT_ATOMS: atom_id res chain seq x y z
N MET A 1 -10.51 7.03 3.07
CA MET A 1 -10.84 6.43 1.76
C MET A 1 -11.63 7.43 0.95
N LYS A 2 -11.35 7.59 -0.35
CA LYS A 2 -12.15 8.45 -1.24
C LYS A 2 -13.45 7.78 -1.67
N ASP A 3 -13.41 6.47 -1.88
CA ASP A 3 -14.59 5.63 -2.15
C ASP A 3 -14.44 4.29 -1.38
N ASN A 4 -15.46 3.91 -0.63
CA ASN A 4 -15.44 2.70 0.20
C ASN A 4 -15.37 1.41 -0.63
N LYS A 5 -15.86 1.41 -1.88
CA LYS A 5 -15.76 0.23 -2.75
C LYS A 5 -14.31 -0.17 -3.07
N HIS A 6 -13.37 0.75 -2.86
CA HIS A 6 -11.95 0.55 -3.08
C HIS A 6 -11.18 0.11 -1.82
N ALA A 7 -11.84 0.02 -0.66
CA ALA A 7 -11.18 -0.33 0.61
C ALA A 7 -10.47 -1.69 0.54
N LYS A 8 -11.10 -2.68 -0.10
CA LYS A 8 -10.54 -4.01 -0.30
C LYS A 8 -9.13 -4.02 -0.93
N TYR A 9 -8.83 -3.07 -1.82
CA TYR A 9 -7.52 -3.01 -2.47
C TYR A 9 -6.43 -2.57 -1.49
N VAL A 10 -6.76 -1.66 -0.59
CA VAL A 10 -5.84 -1.17 0.45
C VAL A 10 -5.66 -2.24 1.52
N GLU A 11 -6.76 -2.83 1.99
CA GLU A 11 -6.77 -3.86 3.04
C GLU A 11 -6.04 -5.13 2.64
N ASN A 12 -6.08 -5.51 1.36
CA ASN A 12 -5.34 -6.68 0.86
C ASN A 12 -3.86 -6.38 0.58
N HIS A 13 -3.50 -5.13 0.28
CA HIS A 13 -2.12 -4.78 -0.08
C HIS A 13 -1.26 -4.40 1.14
N ILE A 14 -1.87 -3.82 2.17
CA ILE A 14 -1.18 -3.42 3.41
C ILE A 14 -1.36 -4.52 4.45
N SER A 15 -0.27 -4.91 5.12
CA SER A 15 -0.37 -5.94 6.16
C SER A 15 -1.27 -5.51 7.32
N ALA A 16 -2.00 -6.48 7.89
CA ALA A 16 -2.89 -6.21 9.03
C ALA A 16 -2.16 -5.65 10.27
N ASN A 17 -0.85 -5.89 10.39
CA ASN A 17 -0.03 -5.33 11.46
C ASN A 17 0.23 -3.83 11.22
N ASP A 18 0.54 -3.43 10.00
CA ASP A 18 0.85 -2.03 9.69
C ASP A 18 -0.41 -1.17 9.58
N MET A 19 -1.55 -1.78 9.23
CA MET A 19 -2.87 -1.15 9.36
C MET A 19 -3.20 -0.73 10.81
N LYS A 20 -2.51 -1.29 11.79
CA LYS A 20 -2.70 -1.02 13.24
C LYS A 20 -1.44 -0.41 13.88
N ALA A 21 -0.47 0.01 13.07
CA ALA A 21 0.79 0.55 13.58
C ALA A 21 0.66 2.02 14.00
N PHE A 22 1.39 2.36 15.05
CA PHE A 22 1.72 3.75 15.36
C PHE A 22 2.87 4.21 14.45
N VAL A 23 2.71 5.35 13.79
CA VAL A 23 3.73 5.90 12.89
C VAL A 23 4.49 7.02 13.60
N PHE A 24 5.81 6.93 13.56
CA PHE A 24 6.74 7.90 14.15
C PHE A 24 7.61 8.55 13.07
N GLU A 25 8.07 9.77 13.31
CA GLU A 25 9.05 10.46 12.45
C GLU A 25 10.47 10.38 13.01
N MET A 26 10.60 10.21 14.34
CA MET A 26 11.88 10.05 15.05
C MET A 26 11.97 8.66 15.65
N LYS A 27 13.14 8.04 15.50
CA LYS A 27 13.37 6.67 15.96
C LYS A 27 13.45 6.61 17.48
N GLU A 28 14.01 7.64 18.10
CA GLU A 28 14.18 7.76 19.55
C GLU A 28 12.82 7.76 20.26
N ASP A 29 11.85 8.52 19.73
CA ASP A 29 10.48 8.56 20.26
C ASP A 29 9.76 7.20 20.09
N MET A 30 9.98 6.54 18.95
CA MET A 30 9.44 5.21 18.71
C MET A 30 10.00 4.19 19.72
N GLU A 31 11.31 4.21 19.97
CA GLU A 31 11.96 3.32 20.94
C GLU A 31 11.45 3.57 22.36
N LEU A 32 11.30 4.84 22.75
CA LEU A 32 10.72 5.23 24.03
C LEU A 32 9.27 4.73 24.15
N PHE A 33 8.44 4.95 23.14
CA PHE A 33 7.07 4.46 23.10
C PHE A 33 6.99 2.95 23.22
N LEU A 34 7.81 2.22 22.46
CA LEU A 34 7.83 0.76 22.48
C LEU A 34 8.25 0.22 23.84
N LYS A 35 9.26 0.83 24.48
CA LYS A 35 9.68 0.48 25.84
C LYS A 35 8.54 0.66 26.83
N GLU A 36 7.90 1.82 26.84
CA GLU A 36 6.79 2.10 27.76
C GLU A 36 5.61 1.14 27.53
N MET A 37 5.15 0.99 26.28
CA MET A 37 3.97 0.18 25.99
C MET A 37 4.20 -1.31 26.20
N ARG A 38 5.37 -1.84 25.82
CA ARG A 38 5.65 -3.29 25.91
C ARG A 38 6.14 -3.68 27.29
N ASP A 39 7.07 -2.94 27.87
CA ASP A 39 7.75 -3.36 29.10
C ASP A 39 6.94 -2.95 30.33
N ASN A 40 6.38 -1.74 30.34
CA ASN A 40 5.66 -1.23 31.51
C ASN A 40 4.16 -1.55 31.42
N CYS A 41 3.52 -1.29 30.28
CA CYS A 41 2.08 -1.53 30.12
C CYS A 41 1.72 -2.96 29.69
N LYS A 42 2.70 -3.79 29.29
CA LYS A 42 2.50 -5.17 28.80
C LYS A 42 1.53 -5.26 27.60
N LEU A 43 1.49 -4.22 26.77
CA LEU A 43 0.65 -4.17 25.58
C LEU A 43 1.44 -4.63 24.35
N ARG A 44 0.76 -5.38 23.49
CA ARG A 44 1.31 -5.78 22.18
C ARG A 44 0.93 -4.73 21.14
N VAL A 45 1.81 -3.77 20.93
CA VAL A 45 1.66 -2.70 19.93
C VAL A 45 2.64 -2.86 18.76
N ASN A 46 2.19 -2.48 17.56
CA ASN A 46 3.06 -2.32 16.40
C ASN A 46 3.42 -0.85 16.23
N ALA A 47 4.67 -0.57 15.90
CA ALA A 47 5.15 0.78 15.66
C ALA A 47 6.14 0.77 14.50
N VAL A 48 6.07 1.81 13.67
CA VAL A 48 6.89 1.98 12.48
C VAL A 48 7.41 3.40 12.43
N CYS A 49 8.59 3.58 11.85
CA CYS A 49 9.16 4.91 11.64
C CYS A 49 9.08 5.24 10.15
N ALA A 50 8.46 6.37 9.82
CA ALA A 50 8.49 6.91 8.48
C ALA A 50 9.95 7.27 8.10
N PRO A 51 10.36 7.05 6.84
CA PRO A 51 11.70 7.43 6.42
C PRO A 51 11.84 8.95 6.39
N SER A 52 13.07 9.45 6.57
CA SER A 52 13.35 10.89 6.47
C SER A 52 13.30 11.41 5.02
N GLU A 53 13.57 10.54 4.04
CA GLU A 53 13.37 10.86 2.62
C GLU A 53 11.86 10.91 2.29
N SER A 54 11.48 11.83 1.39
CA SER A 54 10.09 11.95 0.91
C SER A 54 9.80 10.96 -0.22
N PHE A 55 9.05 9.91 0.10
CA PHE A 55 8.37 8.98 -0.78
C PHE A 55 6.91 9.37 -1.03
N ALA A 56 6.31 10.17 -0.15
CA ALA A 56 4.93 10.63 -0.27
C ALA A 56 4.68 11.46 -1.54
N GLU A 57 5.70 11.99 -2.21
CA GLU A 57 5.51 12.75 -3.45
C GLU A 57 5.96 11.99 -4.70
N LYS A 58 6.41 10.73 -4.54
CA LYS A 58 6.84 9.90 -5.67
C LYS A 58 5.67 9.63 -6.61
N ARG A 59 5.95 9.79 -7.89
CA ARG A 59 4.99 9.57 -8.99
C ARG A 59 5.17 8.18 -9.57
N PRO A 60 4.10 7.56 -10.09
CA PRO A 60 4.21 6.31 -10.82
C PRO A 60 5.17 6.43 -12.02
N PRO A 61 5.81 5.33 -12.43
CA PRO A 61 6.71 5.32 -13.59
C PRO A 61 5.98 5.58 -14.92
N LYS A 62 4.67 5.34 -14.98
CA LYS A 62 3.83 5.57 -16.15
C LYS A 62 2.53 6.29 -15.76
N PRO A 63 2.00 7.17 -16.62
CA PRO A 63 0.64 7.67 -16.48
C PRO A 63 -0.37 6.52 -16.51
N ILE A 64 -1.44 6.62 -15.72
CA ILE A 64 -2.46 5.57 -15.65
C ILE A 64 -3.21 5.40 -16.97
N GLU A 65 -3.28 6.46 -17.77
CA GLU A 65 -3.96 6.51 -19.07
C GLU A 65 -3.38 5.48 -20.05
N GLU A 66 -2.07 5.23 -19.98
CA GLU A 66 -1.41 4.20 -20.80
C GLU A 66 -1.87 2.78 -20.45
N LEU A 67 -2.37 2.60 -19.21
CA LEU A 67 -2.81 1.32 -18.67
C LEU A 67 -4.32 1.09 -18.83
N TYR A 68 -5.10 2.11 -19.21
CA TYR A 68 -6.56 2.00 -19.44
C TYR A 68 -6.93 0.93 -20.46
N ARG A 69 -6.07 0.72 -21.47
CA ARG A 69 -6.27 -0.34 -22.47
C ARG A 69 -6.32 -1.74 -21.86
N TYR A 70 -5.66 -1.95 -20.72
CA TYR A 70 -5.63 -3.18 -19.95
C TYR A 70 -6.66 -3.21 -18.81
N GLY A 71 -7.54 -2.22 -18.71
CA GLY A 71 -8.61 -2.16 -17.71
C GLY A 71 -8.21 -1.62 -16.33
N PHE A 72 -6.98 -1.14 -16.17
CA PHE A 72 -6.58 -0.36 -14.99
C PHE A 72 -7.24 1.01 -15.01
N CYS A 73 -7.48 1.60 -13.85
CA CYS A 73 -8.19 2.90 -13.76
C CYS A 73 -7.54 3.92 -12.81
N SER A 74 -6.73 3.49 -11.85
CA SER A 74 -6.05 4.37 -10.88
C SER A 74 -4.82 3.67 -10.29
N TYR A 75 -3.96 4.40 -9.59
CA TYR A 75 -2.98 3.81 -8.67
C TYR A 75 -3.56 3.70 -7.26
N LEU A 76 -3.05 2.75 -6.46
CA LEU A 76 -3.51 2.48 -5.10
C LEU A 76 -3.35 3.71 -4.20
N ARG A 77 -2.24 4.43 -4.35
CA ARG A 77 -1.97 5.72 -3.69
C ARG A 77 -3.10 6.74 -3.85
N GLU A 78 -3.76 6.76 -5.02
CA GLU A 78 -4.76 7.77 -5.32
C GLU A 78 -6.12 7.46 -4.68
N LEU A 79 -6.32 6.28 -4.10
CA LEU A 79 -7.62 5.83 -3.57
C LEU A 79 -7.95 6.39 -2.17
N PHE A 80 -6.98 6.99 -1.47
CA PHE A 80 -7.15 7.49 -0.11
C PHE A 80 -6.20 8.62 0.21
N ASP A 81 -6.56 9.39 1.23
CA ASP A 81 -5.73 10.45 1.81
C ASP A 81 -5.24 9.99 3.18
N ALA A 82 -4.06 10.47 3.58
CA ALA A 82 -3.47 10.19 4.88
C ALA A 82 -2.55 11.36 5.29
N PRO A 83 -2.26 11.51 6.60
CA PRO A 83 -1.21 12.42 7.06
C PRO A 83 0.13 12.11 6.38
N LEU A 84 0.95 13.15 6.16
CA LEU A 84 2.20 13.04 5.41
C LEU A 84 3.13 11.91 5.91
N PRO A 85 3.39 11.74 7.22
CA PRO A 85 4.27 10.67 7.69
C PRO A 85 3.71 9.27 7.40
N VAL A 86 2.40 9.10 7.53
CA VAL A 86 1.71 7.84 7.21
C VAL A 86 1.82 7.55 5.72
N MET A 87 1.52 8.54 4.88
CA MET A 87 1.61 8.37 3.43
C MET A 87 3.06 8.09 2.99
N ASN A 88 4.02 8.74 3.63
CA ASN A 88 5.44 8.55 3.36
C ASN A 88 5.88 7.11 3.65
N TYR A 89 5.52 6.62 4.84
CA TYR A 89 5.77 5.24 5.24
C TYR A 89 5.13 4.24 4.26
N LEU A 90 3.86 4.42 3.89
CA LEU A 90 3.18 3.51 2.98
C LEU A 90 3.77 3.52 1.57
N CYS A 91 4.20 4.67 1.07
CA CYS A 91 4.89 4.76 -0.22
C CYS A 91 6.27 4.09 -0.17
N TYR A 92 6.99 4.21 0.94
CA TYR A 92 8.28 3.56 1.14
C TYR A 92 8.17 2.04 1.29
N GLN A 93 7.29 1.56 2.18
CA GLN A 93 7.20 0.16 2.57
C GLN A 93 6.45 -0.70 1.54
N TYR A 94 5.40 -0.14 0.92
CA TYR A 94 4.47 -0.88 0.08
C TYR A 94 4.46 -0.43 -1.38
N HIS A 95 5.25 0.60 -1.73
CA HIS A 95 5.33 1.16 -3.09
C HIS A 95 3.96 1.46 -3.71
N ILE A 96 2.99 1.92 -2.90
CA ILE A 96 1.59 2.10 -3.32
C ILE A 96 1.41 3.08 -4.50
N TYR A 97 2.41 3.92 -4.78
CA TYR A 97 2.43 4.82 -5.93
C TYR A 97 2.74 4.09 -7.24
N GLU A 98 3.18 2.83 -7.21
CA GLU A 98 3.48 2.00 -8.39
C GLU A 98 2.43 0.91 -8.64
N VAL A 99 1.48 0.73 -7.72
CA VAL A 99 0.48 -0.36 -7.77
C VAL A 99 -0.78 0.10 -8.51
N PRO A 100 -1.00 -0.31 -9.77
CA PRO A 100 -2.21 0.03 -10.50
C PRO A 100 -3.38 -0.84 -10.03
N VAL A 101 -4.58 -0.26 -10.03
CA VAL A 101 -5.84 -0.90 -9.61
C VAL A 101 -6.68 -1.22 -10.82
N GLY A 102 -6.97 -2.51 -11.00
CA GLY A 102 -7.72 -3.07 -12.11
C GLY A 102 -9.21 -3.22 -11.86
N THR A 103 -9.97 -3.32 -12.96
CA THR A 103 -11.39 -3.67 -12.95
C THR A 103 -11.59 -5.10 -13.45
N GLU A 104 -12.84 -5.57 -13.56
CA GLU A 104 -13.18 -6.87 -14.17
C GLU A 104 -12.60 -7.02 -15.59
N LYS A 105 -12.41 -5.91 -16.31
CA LYS A 105 -11.73 -5.91 -17.62
C LYS A 105 -10.28 -6.36 -17.51
N THR A 106 -9.56 -5.97 -16.47
CA THR A 106 -8.17 -6.41 -16.21
C THR A 106 -8.13 -7.92 -15.98
N ARG A 107 -9.10 -8.45 -15.23
CA ARG A 107 -9.25 -9.90 -15.00
C ARG A 107 -9.40 -10.66 -16.31
N ASN A 108 -10.25 -10.19 -17.22
CA ASN A 108 -10.47 -10.82 -18.52
C ASN A 108 -9.27 -10.72 -19.47
N MET A 109 -8.30 -9.85 -19.19
CA MET A 109 -7.09 -9.66 -19.99
C MET A 109 -5.83 -10.26 -19.34
N ILE A 110 -5.95 -11.02 -18.24
CA ILE A 110 -4.82 -11.58 -17.48
C ILE A 110 -3.79 -12.29 -18.36
N GLU A 111 -4.23 -13.05 -19.38
CA GLU A 111 -3.32 -13.74 -20.30
C GLU A 111 -2.45 -12.78 -21.15
N ARG A 112 -2.97 -11.60 -21.50
CA ARG A 112 -2.22 -10.54 -22.19
C ARG A 112 -1.40 -9.67 -21.24
N VAL A 113 -1.81 -9.61 -19.97
CA VAL A 113 -1.11 -8.91 -18.89
C VAL A 113 0.17 -9.63 -18.47
N ARG A 114 0.32 -10.94 -18.77
CA ARG A 114 1.56 -11.72 -18.52
C ARG A 114 2.84 -11.18 -19.20
N TYR A 115 2.72 -10.23 -20.13
CA TYR A 115 3.86 -9.56 -20.79
C TYR A 115 4.16 -8.18 -20.21
N ILE A 116 3.39 -7.72 -19.22
CA ILE A 116 3.73 -6.54 -18.44
C ILE A 116 4.91 -6.93 -17.53
N PRO A 117 5.90 -6.08 -17.27
CA PRO A 117 7.04 -6.41 -16.39
C PRO A 117 6.64 -6.65 -14.93
N GLU A 118 7.38 -7.55 -14.24
CA GLU A 118 7.06 -8.11 -12.90
C GLU A 118 6.71 -7.09 -11.80
N HIS A 119 7.20 -5.85 -11.88
CA HIS A 119 6.91 -4.79 -10.90
C HIS A 119 5.45 -4.28 -10.94
N LEU A 120 4.69 -4.57 -12.00
CA LEU A 120 3.28 -4.19 -12.12
C LEU A 120 2.32 -5.30 -11.63
N TYR A 121 2.83 -6.45 -11.17
CA TYR A 121 2.05 -7.62 -10.70
C TYR A 121 1.74 -7.62 -9.21
N CYS A 122 1.96 -6.53 -8.47
CA CYS A 122 1.73 -6.56 -7.03
C CYS A 122 0.30 -7.00 -6.64
N GLN A 123 -0.69 -6.90 -7.55
CA GLN A 123 -2.04 -7.44 -7.35
C GLN A 123 -2.24 -8.91 -7.74
N LEU A 124 -1.32 -9.53 -8.48
CA LEU A 124 -1.46 -10.88 -9.06
C LEU A 124 -0.74 -11.98 -8.24
N ARG A 125 -0.02 -11.60 -7.19
CA ARG A 125 0.72 -12.53 -6.35
C ARG A 125 0.13 -12.56 -4.95
N ASP A 126 -0.99 -13.26 -4.79
CA ASP A 126 -1.14 -14.06 -3.58
C ASP A 126 -1.71 -15.44 -3.83
N LYS A 127 -1.02 -16.39 -3.19
CA LYS A 127 -1.18 -17.83 -3.32
C LYS A 127 -2.42 -18.25 -2.53
N ASN A 128 -3.25 -19.09 -3.14
CA ASN A 128 -4.25 -19.95 -2.48
C ASN A 128 -5.60 -19.35 -2.03
N ASN A 129 -6.10 -18.24 -2.59
CA ASN A 129 -7.50 -17.90 -2.34
C ASN A 129 -8.25 -17.48 -3.61
N SER A 130 -9.23 -18.29 -3.98
CA SER A 130 -10.06 -18.19 -5.18
C SER A 130 -11.12 -17.07 -5.13
N GLU A 131 -11.03 -16.17 -4.16
CA GLU A 131 -12.06 -15.13 -3.91
C GLU A 131 -11.47 -13.72 -3.72
N LEU A 132 -10.28 -13.43 -4.27
CA LEU A 132 -9.61 -12.15 -4.08
C LEU A 132 -9.48 -11.37 -5.40
N TRP A 133 -10.41 -10.45 -5.68
CA TRP A 133 -10.21 -9.28 -6.57
C TRP A 133 -11.12 -8.13 -6.15
#